data_AF-A0A1G1J4L1-F1
#
_entry.id   AF-A0A1G1J4L1-F1
#
_cell.length_a   1.000
_cell.length_b   1.000
_cell.length_c   1.000
_cell.angle_alpha   90.00
_cell.angle_beta   90.00
_cell.angle_gamma   90.00
#
_symmetry.space_group_name_H-M   'P 1'
#
loop_
_entity.id
_entity.type
_entity.pdbx_description
1 polymer ?
#
loop_
_entity_poly.entity_id
_entity_poly.type
_entity_poly.pdbx_seq_one_letter_code
_entity_poly.pdbx_strand_id
1 'polypeptide(L)'
;MKRGIREALLKKRNSIKPEEKKKKESAIRKRLFASVDFKKAKSILFYASFKSEVDTIKCIQHAVKLKKMIALPCIDREKKEFSHKKKALCFSGF
;
A
#
# COMPACT_ATOMS: atom_id res chain seq x y z
N MET A 1 13.36 -19.79 -13.20
CA MET A 1 11.97 -20.04 -12.77
C MET A 1 11.25 -18.81 -12.19
N LYS A 2 11.76 -18.14 -11.13
CA LYS A 2 11.07 -16.99 -10.48
C LYS A 2 10.75 -15.80 -11.41
N ARG A 3 11.63 -15.49 -12.37
CA ARG A 3 11.47 -14.37 -13.31
C ARG A 3 10.23 -14.52 -14.20
N GLY A 4 10.07 -15.67 -14.85
CA GLY A 4 8.95 -15.92 -15.78
C GLY A 4 7.58 -15.86 -15.10
N ILE A 5 7.47 -16.35 -13.86
CA ILE A 5 6.24 -16.24 -13.06
C ILE A 5 5.93 -14.77 -12.76
N ARG A 6 6.94 -13.98 -12.37
CA ARG A 6 6.78 -12.55 -12.07
C ARG A 6 6.30 -11.77 -13.29
N GLU A 7 6.89 -12.03 -14.46
CA GLU A 7 6.50 -11.39 -15.73
C GLU A 7 5.05 -11.72 -16.10
N ALA A 8 4.65 -12.99 -16.02
CA ALA A 8 3.28 -13.42 -16.29
C ALA A 8 2.26 -12.74 -15.34
N LEU A 9 2.56 -12.69 -14.04
CA LEU A 9 1.71 -12.03 -13.04
C LEU A 9 1.63 -10.52 -13.25
N LEU A 10 2.73 -9.87 -13.62
CA LEU A 10 2.76 -8.44 -13.94
C LEU A 10 1.89 -8.14 -15.17
N LYS A 11 1.98 -8.95 -16.23
CA LYS A 11 1.14 -8.81 -17.43
C LYS A 11 -0.34 -8.94 -17.10
N LYS A 12 -0.71 -9.97 -16.33
CA LYS A 12 -2.09 -10.20 -15.87
C LYS A 12 -2.63 -9.07 -14.98
N ARG A 13 -1.79 -8.49 -14.12
CA ARG A 13 -2.18 -7.35 -13.27
C ARG A 13 -2.37 -6.08 -14.09
N ASN A 14 -1.47 -5.82 -15.05
CA ASN A 14 -1.54 -4.65 -15.91
C ASN A 14 -2.73 -4.68 -16.88
N SER A 15 -3.23 -5.87 -17.23
CA SER A 15 -4.39 -6.03 -18.11
C SER A 15 -5.74 -5.85 -17.42
N ILE A 16 -5.78 -5.63 -16.09
CA ILE A 16 -7.04 -5.41 -15.37
C ILE A 16 -7.59 -4.04 -15.75
N LYS A 17 -8.85 -4.00 -16.21
CA LYS A 17 -9.50 -2.75 -16.59
C LYS A 17 -9.67 -1.82 -15.38
N PRO A 18 -9.58 -0.48 -15.55
CA PRO A 18 -9.69 0.47 -14.45
C PRO A 18 -10.95 0.31 -13.58
N GLU A 19 -12.10 0.00 -14.19
CA GLU A 19 -13.37 -0.21 -13.48
C GLU A 19 -13.34 -1.45 -12.59
N GLU A 20 -12.85 -2.57 -13.12
CA GLU A 20 -12.69 -3.81 -12.37
C GLU A 20 -11.65 -3.64 -11.25
N LYS A 21 -10.57 -2.90 -11.53
CA LYS A 21 -9.57 -2.53 -10.52
C LYS A 21 -10.26 -1.78 -9.37
N LYS A 22 -11.02 -0.73 -9.66
CA LYS A 22 -11.76 0.04 -8.63
C LYS A 22 -12.69 -0.84 -7.79
N LYS A 23 -13.43 -1.77 -8.42
CA LYS A 23 -14.31 -2.73 -7.71
C LYS A 23 -13.50 -3.63 -6.76
N LYS A 24 -12.40 -4.21 -7.25
CA LYS A 24 -11.51 -5.08 -6.45
C LYS A 24 -10.86 -4.32 -5.30
N GLU A 25 -10.36 -3.12 -5.54
CA GLU A 25 -9.79 -2.27 -4.50
C GLU A 25 -10.82 -1.91 -3.42
N SER A 26 -12.07 -1.62 -3.81
CA SER A 26 -13.16 -1.38 -2.87
C SER A 26 -13.41 -2.59 -1.97
N ALA A 27 -13.46 -3.80 -2.55
CA ALA A 27 -13.61 -5.03 -1.78
C ALA A 27 -12.42 -5.27 -0.83
N ILE A 28 -11.19 -5.02 -1.28
CA ILE A 28 -9.98 -5.12 -0.45
C ILE A 28 -10.04 -4.16 0.74
N ARG A 29 -10.38 -2.88 0.50
CA ARG A 29 -10.51 -1.88 1.57
C ARG A 29 -11.54 -2.28 2.61
N LYS A 30 -12.73 -2.72 2.17
CA LYS A 30 -13.79 -3.19 3.06
C LYS A 30 -13.30 -4.33 3.97
N ARG A 31 -12.64 -5.33 3.41
CA ARG A 31 -12.09 -6.47 4.18
C ARG A 31 -10.99 -6.03 5.15
N LEU A 32 -10.06 -5.18 4.68
CA LEU A 32 -8.98 -4.66 5.51
C LEU A 32 -9.52 -3.91 6.73
N PHE A 33 -10.45 -2.98 6.54
CA PHE A 33 -10.99 -2.17 7.63
C PHE A 33 -11.92 -2.96 8.57
N ALA A 34 -12.55 -4.03 8.06
CA ALA A 34 -13.36 -4.92 8.88
C ALA A 34 -12.51 -5.85 9.78
N SER A 35 -11.27 -6.15 9.39
CA SER A 35 -10.38 -7.06 10.12
C SER A 35 -10.12 -6.58 11.55
N VAL A 36 -10.10 -7.54 12.49
CA VAL A 36 -9.74 -7.31 13.89
C VAL A 36 -8.33 -6.76 14.01
N ASP A 37 -7.40 -7.23 13.17
CA ASP A 37 -6.00 -6.79 13.18
C ASP A 37 -5.89 -5.30 12.87
N PHE A 38 -6.58 -4.83 11.82
CA PHE A 38 -6.58 -3.41 11.45
C PHE A 38 -7.21 -2.55 12.54
N LYS A 39 -8.33 -3.00 13.11
CA LYS A 39 -9.03 -2.29 14.19
C LYS A 39 -8.14 -2.13 15.42
N LYS A 40 -7.50 -3.20 15.89
CA LYS A 40 -6.64 -3.22 17.07
C LYS A 40 -5.26 -2.60 16.86
N ALA A 41 -4.74 -2.58 15.63
CA ALA A 41 -3.41 -2.05 15.36
C ALA A 41 -3.29 -0.57 15.71
N LYS A 42 -2.30 -0.23 16.55
CA LYS A 42 -1.90 1.16 16.83
C LYS A 42 -0.97 1.70 15.74
N SER A 43 -0.11 0.83 15.21
CA SER A 43 0.86 1.15 14.17
C SER A 43 0.68 0.22 12.98
N ILE A 44 0.75 0.75 11.76
CA ILE A 44 0.58 0.00 10.51
C ILE A 44 1.68 0.38 9.53
N LEU A 45 2.37 -0.63 8.99
CA LEU A 45 3.29 -0.48 7.87
C LEU A 45 2.52 -0.65 6.57
N PHE A 46 2.55 0.36 5.71
CA PHE A 46 2.03 0.27 4.34
C PHE A 46 3.19 0.32 3.33
N TYR A 47 2.97 -0.21 2.13
CA TYR A 47 3.75 0.18 0.97
C TYR A 47 3.08 1.37 0.27
N ALA A 48 3.87 2.23 -0.37
CA ALA A 48 3.35 3.26 -1.26
C ALA A 48 3.06 2.61 -2.63
N SER A 49 1.78 2.56 -3.01
CA SER A 49 1.35 1.87 -4.23
C SER A 49 1.97 2.46 -5.50
N PHE A 50 2.35 1.58 -6.44
CA PHE A 50 2.95 1.98 -7.70
C PHE A 50 2.23 1.35 -8.92
N LYS A 51 2.06 2.13 -10.00
CA LYS A 51 1.46 1.68 -11.28
C LYS A 51 0.10 0.98 -11.11
N SER A 52 0.02 -0.29 -11.49
CA SER A 52 -1.20 -1.11 -11.52
C SER A 52 -1.53 -1.76 -10.19
N GLU A 53 -0.74 -1.50 -9.15
CA GLU A 53 -1.00 -2.03 -7.80
C GLU A 53 -2.28 -1.47 -7.21
N VAL A 54 -2.78 -2.19 -6.18
CA VAL A 54 -3.85 -1.69 -5.33
C VAL A 54 -3.43 -0.35 -4.76
N ASP A 55 -4.25 0.67 -4.98
CA ASP A 55 -4.05 2.00 -4.42
C ASP A 55 -4.18 1.97 -2.88
N THR A 56 -3.03 1.95 -2.21
CA THR A 56 -2.93 1.98 -0.75
C THR A 56 -2.98 3.38 -0.18
N ILE A 57 -2.90 4.44 -1.00
CA ILE A 57 -2.92 5.84 -0.55
C ILE A 57 -4.24 6.11 0.19
N LYS A 58 -5.36 5.63 -0.35
CA LYS A 58 -6.67 5.74 0.30
C LYS A 58 -6.74 5.00 1.64
N CYS A 59 -6.01 3.90 1.78
CA CYS A 59 -5.93 3.15 3.04
C CYS A 59 -5.11 3.91 4.08
N ILE A 60 -3.98 4.47 3.66
CA ILE A 60 -3.11 5.32 4.49
C ILE A 60 -3.89 6.54 4.98
N GLN A 61 -4.57 7.27 4.09
CA GLN A 61 -5.40 8.42 4.46
C GLN A 61 -6.49 8.05 5.47
N HIS A 62 -7.15 6.90 5.28
CA HIS A 62 -8.16 6.43 6.24
C HIS A 62 -7.55 6.11 7.61
N ALA A 63 -6.41 5.42 7.65
CA ALA A 63 -5.74 5.08 8.90
C ALA A 63 -5.19 6.31 9.64
N VAL A 64 -4.71 7.32 8.91
CA VAL A 64 -4.32 8.63 9.48
C VAL A 64 -5.52 9.34 10.12
N LYS A 65 -6.69 9.34 9.47
CA LYS A 65 -7.93 9.88 10.06
C LYS A 65 -8.33 9.18 11.35
N LEU A 66 -8.03 7.87 11.46
CA LEU A 66 -8.22 7.08 12.67
C LEU A 66 -7.10 7.27 13.72
N LYS A 67 -6.19 8.23 13.53
CA LYS A 67 -5.05 8.52 14.41
C LYS A 67 -4.11 7.34 14.63
N LYS A 68 -4.03 6.42 13.66
CA LYS A 68 -3.06 5.31 13.70
C LYS A 68 -1.69 5.79 13.24
N MET A 69 -0.62 5.23 13.80
CA MET A 69 0.75 5.52 13.39
C MET A 69 1.06 4.78 12.09
N ILE A 70 1.47 5.51 11.05
CA ILE A 70 1.80 4.92 9.75
C ILE A 70 3.30 4.94 9.51
N ALA A 71 3.83 3.79 9.11
CA ALA A 71 5.17 3.65 8.57
C ALA A 71 5.12 3.35 7.08
N LEU A 72 6.08 3.87 6.33
CA LEU A 72 6.35 3.52 4.94
C LEU A 72 7.81 3.11 4.80
N PRO A 73 8.14 2.08 3.98
CA PRO A 73 9.51 1.68 3.76
C PRO A 73 10.29 2.78 3.03
N CYS A 74 11.47 3.14 3.55
CA CYS A 74 12.42 4.01 2.88
C CYS A 74 13.67 3.20 2.56
N ILE A 75 13.97 3.01 1.27
CA ILE A 75 15.10 2.18 0.84
C ILE A 75 16.27 3.09 0.50
N ASP A 76 17.41 2.82 1.12
CA ASP A 76 18.70 3.33 0.66
C ASP A 76 19.11 2.54 -0.58
N ARG A 77 19.15 3.21 -1.74
CA ARG A 77 19.41 2.54 -3.02
C ARG A 77 20.86 2.10 -3.19
N GLU A 78 21.79 2.73 -2.48
CA GLU A 78 23.21 2.43 -2.56
C GLU A 78 23.53 1.22 -1.67
N LYS A 79 23.02 1.23 -0.43
CA LYS A 79 23.25 0.16 0.54
C LYS A 79 22.28 -1.01 0.42
N LYS A 80 21.17 -0.83 -0.31
CA LYS A 80 20.04 -1.79 -0.42
C LYS A 80 19.42 -2.16 0.93
N GLU A 81 19.49 -1.26 1.89
CA GLU A 81 18.98 -1.43 3.24
C GLU A 81 17.75 -0.56 3.50
N PHE A 82 16.95 -0.94 4.50
CA PHE A 82 15.89 -0.06 4.99
C PHE A 82 16.53 1.05 5.83
N SER A 83 16.36 2.29 5.38
CA SER A 83 16.80 3.46 6.13
C SER A 83 15.70 3.94 7.08
N HIS A 84 16.09 4.24 8.32
CA HIS A 84 15.21 4.90 9.28
C HIS A 84 15.25 6.40 9.07
N LYS A 85 14.27 6.94 8.36
CA LYS A 85 14.06 8.39 8.27
C LYS A 85 12.78 8.76 9.00
N LYS A 86 12.91 9.46 10.14
CA LYS A 86 11.77 10.15 10.75
C LYS A 86 11.44 11.34 9.87
N LYS A 87 10.49 11.17 8.95
CA LYS A 87 9.85 12.29 8.28
C LYS A 87 8.42 12.36 8.81
N ALA A 88 8.11 13.42 9.54
CA ALA A 88 6.73 13.80 9.79
C ALA A 88 6.15 14.19 8.44
N LEU A 89 5.60 13.23 7.69
CA LEU A 89 4.83 13.55 6.50
C LEU A 89 3.51 14.13 6.99
N CYS A 90 3.49 15.45 7.20
CA CYS A 90 2.26 16.21 7.12
C CYS A 90 1.77 16.02 5.68
N PHE A 91 0.84 15.08 5.47
CA PHE A 91 0.16 14.88 4.19
C PHE A 91 -0.86 16.01 3.98
N SER A 92 -0.39 17.25 3.93
CA SER A 92 -1.15 18.42 3.47
C SER A 92 -0.76 18.67 2.02
N GLY A 93 -1.34 17.92 1.08
CA GLY A 93 -1.06 18.08 -0.34
C GLY A 93 -0.95 16.78 -1.11
N PHE A 94 -2.09 16.11 -1.32
CA PHE A 94 -2.37 15.24 -2.45
C PHE A 94 -3.85 15.39 -2.81
#